data_AF-F7DP82-F1
#
_entry.id   AF-F7DP82-F1
#
_cell.length_a   1.000
_cell.length_b   1.000
_cell.length_c   1.000
_cell.angle_alpha   90.00
_cell.angle_beta   90.00
_cell.angle_gamma   90.00
#
_symmetry.space_group_name_H-M   'P 1'
#
loop_
_entity.id
_entity.type
_entity.pdbx_description
1 polymer ?
#
loop_
_entity_poly.entity_id
_entity_poly.type
_entity_poly.pdbx_seq_one_letter_code
_entity_poly.pdbx_strand_id
1 'polypeptide(L)'
;MCVNTKPSYECYCKHGYYYDNRLLQCMDVDECVDESNCINGRCMNTRGSFYCHCPQHTQYHPELKQCLSNAELDVDECRDPGLCRNGRCVNTHGSFHCECTHPWTLDPLGRHCNPPEMQSDREAQDICWRMRGTDGICSQSMPGPQLSLAECCCRQGQGWGLSCHSCPPRHALQCSASHSEANSFWESSALHIKKYRRDHDSSEEGSDECPCVNGHCRRGPYGVSCECPVGFQLDITRTRCLDLDECRQKNPRGSLCKNSRCINTMGSFRCVCKPGYTRFPNHHICIPQRK
;
A
#
# COMPACT_ATOMS: atom_id res chain seq x y z
N MET A 1 10.62 -57.22 22.61
CA MET A 1 11.44 -57.26 23.83
C MET A 1 10.71 -58.13 24.83
N CYS A 2 11.34 -59.19 25.35
CA CYS A 2 10.74 -60.02 26.38
C CYS A 2 11.39 -59.75 27.72
N VAL A 3 10.59 -59.53 28.75
CA VAL A 3 11.04 -59.31 30.13
C VAL A 3 10.60 -60.49 31.00
N ASN A 4 11.49 -60.97 31.86
CA ASN A 4 11.16 -62.10 32.73
C ASN A 4 10.29 -61.62 33.90
N THR A 5 9.10 -62.20 34.04
CA THR A 5 8.12 -61.93 35.10
C THR A 5 7.87 -63.22 35.88
N LYS A 6 8.67 -63.56 36.91
CA LYS A 6 8.51 -64.84 37.67
C LYS A 6 7.03 -65.07 38.05
N PRO A 7 6.35 -66.14 37.58
CA PRO A 7 6.87 -67.43 37.07
C PRO A 7 7.01 -67.57 35.53
N SER A 8 6.85 -66.51 34.75
CA SER A 8 6.83 -66.47 33.27
C SER A 8 7.78 -65.40 32.69
N TYR A 9 7.63 -65.11 31.39
CA TYR A 9 8.19 -63.95 30.69
C TYR A 9 7.05 -63.25 29.93
N GLU A 10 7.14 -61.92 29.79
CA GLU A 10 6.19 -61.09 29.07
C GLU A 10 6.87 -60.44 27.87
N CYS A 11 6.35 -60.68 26.66
CA CYS A 11 6.92 -60.18 25.42
C CYS A 11 6.13 -58.98 24.89
N TYR A 12 6.81 -57.83 24.78
CA TYR A 12 6.29 -56.63 24.16
C TYR A 12 6.82 -56.48 22.75
N CYS A 13 5.93 -56.33 21.79
CA CYS A 13 6.29 -56.04 20.41
C CYS A 13 6.40 -54.54 20.17
N LYS A 14 7.06 -54.16 19.07
CA LYS A 14 7.05 -52.77 18.62
C LYS A 14 5.62 -52.38 18.21
N HIS A 15 5.32 -51.09 18.19
CA HIS A 15 4.03 -50.61 17.69
C HIS A 15 3.79 -51.11 16.25
N GLY A 16 2.53 -51.49 15.93
CA GLY A 16 2.18 -52.15 14.67
C GLY A 16 2.43 -53.66 14.63
N TYR A 17 2.84 -54.27 15.74
CA TYR A 17 3.08 -55.72 15.83
C TYR A 17 2.39 -56.32 17.05
N TYR A 18 1.90 -57.55 16.91
CA TYR A 18 1.39 -58.38 18.01
C TYR A 18 2.28 -59.59 18.23
N TYR A 19 2.31 -60.12 19.45
CA TYR A 19 3.11 -61.30 19.78
C TYR A 19 2.31 -62.57 19.47
N ASP A 20 2.80 -63.38 18.53
CA ASP A 20 2.22 -64.69 18.24
C ASP A 20 2.87 -65.77 19.12
N ASN A 21 2.08 -66.35 20.03
CA ASN A 21 2.57 -67.37 20.98
C ASN A 21 2.93 -68.71 20.31
N ARG A 22 2.45 -69.00 19.09
CA ARG A 22 2.74 -70.26 18.39
C ARG A 22 4.06 -70.17 17.64
N LEU A 23 4.31 -69.03 17.03
CA LEU A 23 5.52 -68.73 16.26
C LEU A 23 6.62 -68.10 17.13
N LEU A 24 6.31 -67.76 18.39
CA LEU A 24 7.20 -67.13 19.37
C LEU A 24 7.87 -65.86 18.84
N GLN A 25 7.18 -65.12 17.96
CA GLN A 25 7.72 -63.94 17.28
C GLN A 25 6.68 -62.82 17.19
N CYS A 26 7.16 -61.60 17.00
CA CYS A 26 6.32 -60.45 16.72
C CYS A 26 5.87 -60.50 15.26
N MET A 27 4.57 -60.66 15.08
CA MET A 27 3.91 -60.66 13.78
C MET A 27 3.32 -59.28 13.52
N ASP A 28 3.35 -58.89 12.26
CA ASP A 28 2.76 -57.66 11.76
C ASP A 28 1.25 -57.65 12.00
N VAL A 29 0.70 -56.56 12.52
CA VAL A 29 -0.75 -56.37 12.59
C VAL A 29 -1.22 -56.04 11.17
N ASP A 30 -2.18 -56.78 10.64
CA ASP A 30 -2.78 -56.43 9.35
C ASP A 30 -3.94 -55.46 9.57
N GLU A 31 -3.66 -54.16 9.51
CA GLU A 31 -4.69 -53.14 9.71
C GLU A 31 -5.72 -53.10 8.58
N CYS A 32 -5.46 -53.73 7.42
CA CYS A 32 -6.39 -53.81 6.30
C CYS A 32 -7.51 -54.83 6.49
N VAL A 33 -7.44 -55.66 7.54
CA VAL A 33 -8.56 -56.51 7.96
C VAL A 33 -9.74 -55.67 8.44
N ASP A 34 -9.48 -54.48 8.97
CA ASP A 34 -10.51 -53.51 9.37
C ASP A 34 -10.71 -52.47 8.26
N GLU A 35 -11.83 -52.59 7.54
CA GLU A 35 -12.20 -51.70 6.44
C GLU A 35 -12.37 -50.23 6.87
N SER A 36 -12.54 -49.95 8.16
CA SER A 36 -12.65 -48.58 8.68
C SER A 36 -11.32 -47.81 8.68
N ASN A 37 -10.19 -48.48 8.43
CA ASN A 37 -8.87 -47.85 8.41
C ASN A 37 -8.56 -47.07 7.11
N CYS A 38 -9.26 -47.38 6.00
CA CYS A 38 -9.08 -46.72 4.70
C CYS A 38 -10.40 -46.46 3.98
N ILE A 39 -11.26 -45.60 4.54
CA ILE A 39 -12.54 -45.24 3.93
C ILE A 39 -12.28 -44.50 2.59
N ASN A 40 -13.01 -44.88 1.53
CA ASN A 40 -12.84 -44.35 0.16
C ASN A 40 -11.45 -44.54 -0.47
N GLY A 41 -10.61 -45.43 0.09
CA GLY A 41 -9.28 -45.74 -0.44
C GLY A 41 -9.04 -47.24 -0.54
N ARG A 42 -7.90 -47.62 -1.10
CA ARG A 42 -7.42 -49.01 -1.09
C ARG A 42 -6.36 -49.18 0.00
N CYS A 43 -6.65 -50.00 1.01
CA CYS A 43 -5.68 -50.32 2.06
C CYS A 43 -4.53 -51.19 1.54
N MET A 44 -3.31 -50.89 1.97
CA MET A 44 -2.11 -51.68 1.71
C MET A 44 -1.34 -51.89 3.02
N ASN A 45 -1.35 -53.13 3.50
CA ASN A 45 -0.63 -53.50 4.71
C ASN A 45 0.89 -53.49 4.48
N THR A 46 1.65 -52.98 5.44
CA THR A 46 3.11 -52.91 5.40
C THR A 46 3.70 -53.36 6.73
N ARG A 47 5.00 -53.66 6.77
CA ARG A 47 5.62 -54.11 8.02
C ARG A 47 5.64 -52.98 9.06
N GLY A 48 4.81 -53.12 10.10
CA GLY A 48 4.68 -52.26 11.26
C GLY A 48 3.70 -51.10 11.10
N SER A 49 2.94 -51.05 10.00
CA SER A 49 1.98 -49.99 9.68
C SER A 49 1.18 -50.38 8.45
N PHE A 50 0.19 -49.59 8.07
CA PHE A 50 -0.45 -49.66 6.77
C PHE A 50 -0.36 -48.30 6.06
N TYR A 51 -0.70 -48.25 4.78
CA TYR A 51 -1.02 -47.00 4.10
C TYR A 51 -2.25 -47.16 3.21
N CYS A 52 -2.98 -46.06 3.02
CA CYS A 52 -4.13 -46.03 2.12
C CYS A 52 -3.72 -45.43 0.78
N HIS A 53 -3.92 -46.19 -0.29
CA HIS A 53 -3.81 -45.69 -1.65
C HIS A 53 -5.11 -44.98 -2.04
N CYS A 54 -5.04 -43.66 -2.12
CA CYS A 54 -6.19 -42.82 -2.44
C CYS A 54 -6.38 -42.65 -3.96
N PRO A 55 -7.63 -42.59 -4.46
CA PRO A 55 -7.95 -42.24 -5.85
C PRO A 55 -7.36 -40.90 -6.31
N GLN A 56 -7.30 -40.65 -7.63
CA GLN A 56 -6.78 -39.40 -8.17
C GLN A 56 -7.49 -38.17 -7.57
N HIS A 57 -6.69 -37.15 -7.21
CA HIS A 57 -7.15 -35.88 -6.61
C HIS A 57 -7.77 -36.00 -5.20
N THR A 58 -7.47 -37.08 -4.50
CA THR A 58 -7.84 -37.28 -3.08
C THR A 58 -6.59 -37.54 -2.24
N GLN A 59 -6.64 -37.19 -0.95
CA GLN A 59 -5.55 -37.44 0.01
C GLN A 59 -6.11 -38.07 1.29
N TYR A 60 -5.28 -38.87 1.96
CA TYR A 60 -5.67 -39.57 3.18
C TYR A 60 -5.69 -38.62 4.38
N HIS A 61 -6.82 -38.59 5.10
CA HIS A 61 -7.00 -37.82 6.33
C HIS A 61 -6.92 -38.75 7.56
N PRO A 62 -5.83 -38.73 8.34
CA PRO A 62 -5.58 -39.72 9.40
C PRO A 62 -6.66 -39.79 10.49
N GLU A 63 -7.17 -38.63 10.94
CA GLU A 63 -8.19 -38.57 12.01
C GLU A 63 -9.55 -39.11 11.58
N LEU A 64 -9.87 -38.99 10.29
CA LEU A 64 -11.14 -39.46 9.71
C LEU A 64 -10.98 -40.85 9.07
N LYS A 65 -9.74 -41.36 9.01
CA LYS A 65 -9.36 -42.60 8.33
C LYS A 65 -9.91 -42.69 6.90
N GLN A 66 -10.00 -41.57 6.21
CA GLN A 66 -10.73 -41.44 4.94
C GLN A 66 -9.88 -40.72 3.88
N CYS A 67 -9.94 -41.20 2.64
CA CYS A 67 -9.47 -40.44 1.48
C CYS A 67 -10.50 -39.37 1.13
N LEU A 68 -10.14 -38.12 1.33
CA LEU A 68 -10.96 -36.96 1.04
C LEU A 68 -10.45 -36.25 -0.19
N SER A 69 -11.36 -35.69 -0.98
CA SER A 69 -10.94 -34.83 -2.07
C SER A 69 -10.21 -33.62 -1.54
N ASN A 70 -9.33 -33.12 -2.38
CA ASN A 70 -8.66 -31.85 -2.24
C ASN A 70 -9.60 -30.69 -1.82
N ALA A 71 -10.85 -30.68 -2.31
CA ALA A 71 -11.85 -29.67 -1.93
C ALA A 71 -12.51 -29.92 -0.56
N GLU A 72 -12.54 -31.15 -0.06
CA GLU A 72 -13.07 -31.49 1.27
C GLU A 72 -12.02 -31.29 2.38
N LEU A 73 -10.74 -31.40 2.02
CA LEU A 73 -9.60 -31.07 2.87
C LEU A 73 -9.34 -29.57 2.94
N ASP A 74 -9.82 -28.84 1.94
CA ASP A 74 -9.68 -27.40 1.86
C ASP A 74 -10.38 -26.73 3.03
N VAL A 75 -9.63 -25.92 3.77
CA VAL A 75 -10.18 -25.18 4.91
C VAL A 75 -10.80 -23.91 4.35
N ASP A 76 -12.13 -23.79 4.42
CA ASP A 76 -12.83 -22.59 3.99
C ASP A 76 -12.50 -21.41 4.92
N GLU A 77 -11.46 -20.63 4.56
CA GLU A 77 -11.01 -19.51 5.38
C GLU A 77 -12.04 -18.37 5.38
N CYS A 78 -12.94 -18.32 4.40
CA CYS A 78 -14.03 -17.33 4.33
C CYS A 78 -15.06 -17.47 5.46
N ARG A 79 -14.99 -18.55 6.26
CA ARG A 79 -15.77 -18.67 7.50
C ARG A 79 -15.30 -17.73 8.61
N ASP A 80 -14.10 -17.17 8.51
CA ASP A 80 -13.62 -16.12 9.41
C ASP A 80 -14.10 -14.74 8.92
N PRO A 81 -15.00 -14.06 9.66
CA PRO A 81 -15.59 -12.78 9.25
C PRO A 81 -14.61 -11.59 9.20
N GLY A 82 -13.32 -11.78 9.51
CA GLY A 82 -12.29 -10.73 9.46
C GLY A 82 -11.39 -10.71 8.22
N LEU A 83 -11.52 -11.69 7.31
CA LEU A 83 -10.48 -11.97 6.31
C LEU A 83 -10.44 -11.00 5.12
N CYS A 84 -11.62 -10.59 4.63
CA CYS A 84 -11.77 -9.65 3.51
C CYS A 84 -12.46 -8.37 3.98
N ARG A 85 -11.68 -7.34 4.35
CA ARG A 85 -12.25 -6.09 4.83
C ARG A 85 -12.85 -5.30 3.66
N ASN A 86 -14.12 -4.96 3.77
CA ASN A 86 -14.88 -4.22 2.75
C ASN A 86 -15.00 -4.94 1.40
N GLY A 87 -14.79 -6.26 1.37
CA GLY A 87 -14.84 -7.09 0.17
C GLY A 87 -15.60 -8.39 0.41
N ARG A 88 -15.82 -9.13 -0.67
CA ARG A 88 -16.36 -10.49 -0.64
C ARG A 88 -15.20 -11.48 -0.62
N CYS A 89 -15.22 -12.42 0.32
CA CYS A 89 -14.28 -13.54 0.32
C CYS A 89 -14.74 -14.62 -0.66
N VAL A 90 -13.80 -15.18 -1.41
CA VAL A 90 -13.99 -16.32 -2.31
C VAL A 90 -12.98 -17.40 -1.93
N ASN A 91 -13.50 -18.54 -1.47
CA ASN A 91 -12.67 -19.69 -1.12
C ASN A 91 -12.18 -20.38 -2.40
N THR A 92 -10.92 -20.78 -2.42
CA THR A 92 -10.26 -21.47 -3.54
C THR A 92 -9.50 -22.67 -3.02
N HIS A 93 -9.16 -23.62 -3.88
CA HIS A 93 -8.45 -24.81 -3.41
C HIS A 93 -7.05 -24.45 -2.85
N GLY A 94 -6.88 -24.61 -1.54
CA GLY A 94 -5.67 -24.36 -0.76
C GLY A 94 -5.43 -22.90 -0.38
N SER A 95 -6.40 -21.99 -0.60
CA SER A 95 -6.28 -20.55 -0.34
C SER A 95 -7.64 -19.86 -0.45
N PHE A 96 -7.70 -18.56 -0.19
CA PHE A 96 -8.82 -17.71 -0.55
C PHE A 96 -8.34 -16.47 -1.29
N HIS A 97 -9.25 -15.74 -1.94
CA HIS A 97 -9.01 -14.39 -2.43
C HIS A 97 -10.18 -13.46 -2.13
N CYS A 98 -9.91 -12.16 -2.06
CA CYS A 98 -10.94 -11.15 -1.82
C CYS A 98 -11.34 -10.47 -3.14
N GLU A 99 -12.63 -10.23 -3.33
CA GLU A 99 -13.18 -9.51 -4.47
C GLU A 99 -13.92 -8.25 -4.00
N CYS A 100 -13.69 -7.12 -4.67
CA CYS A 100 -14.35 -5.87 -4.33
C CYS A 100 -15.66 -5.71 -5.10
N THR A 101 -16.73 -5.30 -4.41
CA THR A 101 -18.10 -5.18 -4.97
C THR A 101 -18.37 -3.87 -5.71
N HIS A 102 -17.43 -2.92 -5.66
CA HIS A 102 -17.48 -1.54 -6.20
C HIS A 102 -16.16 -1.24 -6.94
N PRO A 103 -15.97 -0.09 -7.61
CA PRO A 103 -14.71 0.28 -8.31
C PRO A 103 -13.53 0.56 -7.35
N TRP A 104 -13.40 -0.27 -6.32
CA TRP A 104 -12.41 -0.27 -5.26
C TRP A 104 -11.36 -1.30 -5.65
N THR A 105 -10.10 -1.04 -5.34
CA THR A 105 -9.03 -2.03 -5.56
C THR A 105 -8.57 -2.62 -4.25
N LEU A 106 -8.04 -3.84 -4.36
CA LEU A 106 -7.35 -4.50 -3.26
C LEU A 106 -6.10 -3.71 -2.87
N ASP A 107 -5.76 -3.79 -1.59
CA ASP A 107 -4.47 -3.36 -1.07
C ASP A 107 -3.33 -4.30 -1.52
N PRO A 108 -2.05 -3.95 -1.30
CA PRO A 108 -0.93 -4.81 -1.66
C PRO A 108 -0.95 -6.21 -1.03
N LEU A 109 -1.64 -6.38 0.10
CA LEU A 109 -1.80 -7.69 0.75
C LEU A 109 -3.03 -8.47 0.26
N GLY A 110 -3.84 -7.91 -0.63
CA GLY A 110 -4.97 -8.61 -1.23
C GLY A 110 -6.17 -8.86 -0.30
N ARG A 111 -6.26 -8.17 0.84
CA ARG A 111 -7.26 -8.44 1.91
C ARG A 111 -8.21 -7.27 2.20
N HIS A 112 -7.91 -6.08 1.69
CA HIS A 112 -8.65 -4.86 1.99
C HIS A 112 -9.08 -4.18 0.69
N CYS A 113 -10.39 -4.02 0.50
CA CYS A 113 -10.92 -3.21 -0.60
C CYS A 113 -10.92 -1.74 -0.20
N ASN A 114 -10.09 -0.96 -0.89
CA ASN A 114 -9.97 0.48 -0.67
C ASN A 114 -10.68 1.23 -1.81
N PRO A 115 -11.51 2.23 -1.50
CA PRO A 115 -12.10 3.08 -2.52
C PRO A 115 -11.02 3.78 -3.36
N PRO A 116 -11.33 4.17 -4.61
CA PRO A 116 -10.38 4.79 -5.52
C PRO A 116 -9.84 6.13 -4.99
N GLU A 117 -10.61 6.81 -4.13
CA GLU A 117 -10.19 8.00 -3.38
C GLU A 117 -9.09 7.70 -2.34
N MET A 118 -9.00 6.45 -1.85
CA MET A 118 -7.97 6.00 -0.91
C MET A 118 -6.74 5.40 -1.59
N GLN A 119 -6.75 5.16 -2.90
CA GLN A 119 -5.57 4.70 -3.65
C GLN A 119 -4.55 5.81 -3.91
N SER A 120 -4.94 7.09 -3.92
CA SER A 120 -3.96 8.18 -4.09
C SER A 120 -3.27 8.61 -2.79
N ASP A 121 -3.86 8.39 -1.62
CA ASP A 121 -3.52 9.23 -0.46
C ASP A 121 -2.52 8.63 0.54
N ARG A 122 -2.18 7.33 0.41
CA ARG A 122 -1.17 6.71 1.29
C ARG A 122 0.28 6.98 0.86
N GLU A 123 0.49 7.29 -0.41
CA GLU A 123 1.80 7.67 -0.96
C GLU A 123 1.80 9.07 -1.60
N ALA A 124 0.64 9.70 -1.82
CA ALA A 124 0.63 11.11 -2.22
C ALA A 124 1.22 11.95 -1.09
N GLN A 125 2.25 12.70 -1.45
CA GLN A 125 2.68 13.85 -0.70
C GLN A 125 1.88 15.03 -1.25
N ASP A 126 1.05 15.66 -0.42
CA ASP A 126 0.29 16.86 -0.81
C ASP A 126 0.38 17.95 0.27
N ILE A 127 -0.25 19.10 0.02
CA ILE A 127 -0.17 20.29 0.88
C ILE A 127 -0.85 20.01 2.22
N CYS A 128 -0.09 20.17 3.29
CA CYS A 128 -0.63 20.13 4.64
C CYS A 128 -1.07 21.52 5.10
N TRP A 129 -2.32 21.64 5.53
CA TRP A 129 -2.92 22.90 5.99
C TRP A 129 -3.06 22.90 7.51
N ARG A 130 -2.61 23.99 8.15
CA ARG A 130 -2.71 24.13 9.61
C ARG A 130 -4.13 24.39 10.07
N MET A 131 -4.91 25.13 9.27
CA MET A 131 -6.26 25.52 9.64
C MET A 131 -7.26 25.13 8.56
N ARG A 132 -8.39 24.54 8.99
CA ARG A 132 -9.54 24.24 8.15
C ARG A 132 -10.79 24.91 8.74
N GLY A 133 -11.40 25.81 7.97
CA GLY A 133 -12.66 26.44 8.32
C GLY A 133 -13.82 25.44 8.35
N THR A 134 -14.91 25.80 9.04
CA THR A 134 -16.14 25.00 9.11
C THR A 134 -16.86 24.88 7.77
N ASP A 135 -16.56 25.80 6.85
CA ASP A 135 -16.97 25.82 5.44
C ASP A 135 -16.14 24.86 4.55
N GLY A 136 -15.14 24.19 5.12
CA GLY A 136 -14.25 23.28 4.41
C GLY A 136 -13.13 23.98 3.64
N ILE A 137 -12.88 25.26 3.88
CA ILE A 137 -11.78 26.01 3.25
C ILE A 137 -10.52 25.92 4.11
N CYS A 138 -9.39 25.57 3.49
CA CYS A 138 -8.10 25.49 4.17
C CYS A 138 -7.32 26.80 4.06
N SER A 139 -6.62 27.16 5.12
CA SER A 139 -5.73 28.33 5.15
C SER A 139 -4.42 28.01 5.88
N GLN A 140 -3.37 28.77 5.55
CA GLN A 140 -2.02 28.62 6.11
C GLN A 140 -1.42 27.23 5.82
N SER A 141 -0.87 27.06 4.61
CA SER A 141 -0.11 25.87 4.27
C SER A 141 1.16 25.80 5.11
N MET A 142 1.55 24.59 5.51
CA MET A 142 2.80 24.38 6.22
C MET A 142 3.99 24.60 5.29
N PRO A 143 4.99 25.40 5.67
CA PRO A 143 6.21 25.53 4.90
C PRO A 143 7.02 24.23 5.01
N GLY A 144 7.42 23.66 3.88
CA GLY A 144 8.18 22.40 3.85
C GLY A 144 7.82 21.52 2.65
N PRO A 145 8.32 20.27 2.63
CA PRO A 145 7.91 19.29 1.63
C PRO A 145 6.40 18.99 1.75
N GLN A 146 5.82 18.55 0.64
CA GLN A 146 4.50 17.95 0.67
C GLN A 146 4.52 16.72 1.58
N LEU A 147 3.46 16.53 2.37
CA LEU A 147 3.39 15.50 3.41
C LEU A 147 2.29 14.51 3.05
N SER A 148 2.44 13.26 3.48
CA SER A 148 1.33 12.31 3.45
C SER A 148 0.20 12.76 4.40
N LEU A 149 -1.01 12.22 4.18
CA LEU A 149 -2.17 12.51 5.03
C LEU A 149 -1.86 12.21 6.51
N ALA A 150 -1.18 11.10 6.79
CA ALA A 150 -0.79 10.70 8.14
C ALA A 150 0.24 11.66 8.74
N GLU A 151 1.30 12.04 8.00
CA GLU A 151 2.31 13.00 8.49
C GLU A 151 1.71 14.38 8.77
N CYS A 152 0.78 14.83 7.93
CA CYS A 152 0.09 16.09 8.12
C CYS A 152 -0.79 16.07 9.38
N CYS A 153 -1.69 15.10 9.48
CA CYS A 153 -2.72 15.05 10.52
C CYS A 153 -2.18 14.58 11.89
N CYS A 154 -1.15 13.74 11.93
CA CYS A 154 -0.51 13.32 13.18
C CYS A 154 0.39 14.41 13.78
N ARG A 155 0.93 15.33 12.95
CA ARG A 155 1.68 16.50 13.44
C ARG A 155 0.73 17.51 14.08
N GLN A 156 0.08 18.35 13.27
CA GLN A 156 -0.84 19.43 13.71
C GLN A 156 -1.74 19.94 12.58
N GLY A 157 -1.74 19.28 11.41
CA GLY A 157 -2.61 19.66 10.29
C GLY A 157 -4.08 19.44 10.61
N GLN A 158 -4.93 20.29 10.05
CA GLN A 158 -6.39 20.20 10.13
C GLN A 158 -7.04 19.88 8.78
N GLY A 159 -6.30 20.13 7.69
CA GLY A 159 -6.71 19.77 6.34
C GLY A 159 -5.55 19.33 5.48
N TRP A 160 -5.84 18.48 4.50
CA TRP A 160 -4.81 17.86 3.68
C TRP A 160 -5.20 17.84 2.19
N GLY A 161 -4.23 18.18 1.36
CA GLY A 161 -4.33 18.26 -0.09
C GLY A 161 -5.03 19.50 -0.63
N LEU A 162 -5.03 19.64 -1.95
CA LEU A 162 -5.65 20.77 -2.66
C LEU A 162 -7.17 20.83 -2.46
N SER A 163 -7.81 19.67 -2.29
CA SER A 163 -9.26 19.57 -2.00
C SER A 163 -9.62 19.80 -0.53
N CYS A 164 -8.63 20.10 0.34
CA CYS A 164 -8.84 20.39 1.76
C CYS A 164 -9.66 19.31 2.51
N HIS A 165 -9.24 18.05 2.38
CA HIS A 165 -9.85 16.95 3.11
C HIS A 165 -9.63 17.16 4.62
N SER A 166 -10.67 16.98 5.42
CA SER A 166 -10.56 17.09 6.88
C SER A 166 -9.68 15.99 7.43
N CYS A 167 -8.79 16.34 8.36
CA CYS A 167 -8.00 15.34 9.05
C CYS A 167 -8.88 14.38 9.86
N PRO A 168 -8.74 13.05 9.68
CA PRO A 168 -9.48 12.08 10.46
C PRO A 168 -9.01 12.08 11.93
N PRO A 169 -9.82 11.52 12.86
CA PRO A 169 -9.45 11.44 14.27
C PRO A 169 -8.10 10.74 14.46
N ARG A 170 -7.26 11.25 15.38
CA ARG A 170 -5.89 10.73 15.59
C ARG A 170 -5.82 9.24 15.92
N HIS A 171 -6.83 8.71 16.62
CA HIS A 171 -6.94 7.27 16.92
C HIS A 171 -7.16 6.42 15.66
N ALA A 172 -7.79 6.97 14.63
CA ALA A 172 -8.03 6.27 13.36
C ALA A 172 -6.75 6.17 12.50
N LEU A 173 -5.78 7.06 12.74
CA LEU A 173 -4.49 7.11 12.05
C LEU A 173 -3.35 6.36 12.78
N GLN A 174 -3.62 5.76 13.95
CA GLN A 174 -2.60 5.10 14.78
C GLN A 174 -1.34 5.97 14.99
N CYS A 175 -1.50 7.28 15.23
CA CYS A 175 -0.37 8.19 15.40
C CYS A 175 0.50 7.73 16.59
N SER A 176 1.69 7.21 16.33
CA SER A 176 2.66 6.85 17.36
C SER A 176 3.32 8.09 17.97
N ALA A 177 3.85 7.96 19.20
CA ALA A 177 4.57 9.04 19.88
C ALA A 177 5.77 9.59 19.07
N SER A 178 6.30 8.81 18.12
CA SER A 178 7.32 9.26 17.16
C SER A 178 6.84 10.33 16.18
N HIS A 179 5.52 10.48 15.94
CA HIS A 179 4.95 11.57 15.14
C HIS A 179 4.64 12.83 15.96
N SER A 180 4.47 12.70 17.29
CA SER A 180 4.43 13.85 18.21
C SER A 180 5.82 14.38 18.55
N GLU A 181 6.87 13.57 18.39
CA GLU A 181 8.27 13.96 18.58
C GLU A 181 8.97 14.41 17.30
N ALA A 182 8.23 14.79 16.26
CA ALA A 182 8.81 15.59 15.16
C ALA A 182 9.11 17.05 15.57
N ASN A 183 9.17 17.32 16.88
CA ASN A 183 9.70 18.55 17.47
C ASN A 183 11.21 18.53 17.70
N SER A 184 11.94 17.47 17.30
CA SER A 184 13.40 17.39 17.47
C SER A 184 14.22 17.15 16.20
N PHE A 185 13.60 17.04 15.01
CA PHE A 185 14.37 17.03 13.74
C PHE A 185 14.87 18.43 13.31
N TRP A 186 14.47 19.47 14.06
CA TRP A 186 14.91 20.87 13.86
C TRP A 186 15.93 21.36 14.90
N GLU A 187 16.50 20.47 15.73
CA GLU A 187 17.62 20.82 16.61
C GLU A 187 18.95 20.13 16.24
N SER A 188 18.94 19.18 15.30
CA SER A 188 20.16 18.44 14.91
C SER A 188 20.96 19.06 13.76
N SER A 189 20.56 20.23 13.22
CA SER A 189 21.45 21.06 12.37
C SER A 189 22.29 22.05 13.18
N ALA A 190 22.09 22.13 14.51
CA ALA A 190 22.83 23.03 15.40
C ALA A 190 24.18 22.48 15.89
N LEU A 191 24.53 21.23 15.58
CA LEU A 191 25.80 20.61 16.00
C LEU A 191 26.95 20.72 14.99
N HIS A 192 26.71 21.28 13.79
CA HIS A 192 27.78 21.74 12.89
C HIS A 192 28.09 23.24 13.02
N ILE A 193 27.32 24.00 13.80
CA ILE A 193 27.45 25.47 13.96
C ILE A 193 27.82 25.86 15.41
N LYS A 194 28.63 25.03 16.09
CA LYS A 194 29.33 25.47 17.32
C LYS A 194 30.86 25.38 17.23
N LYS A 195 31.42 24.95 16.10
CA LYS A 195 32.89 24.89 15.88
C LYS A 195 33.41 25.94 14.89
N TYR A 196 32.64 26.99 14.60
CA TYR A 196 33.06 28.07 13.70
C TYR A 196 32.74 29.46 14.26
N ARG A 197 32.77 29.61 15.59
CA ARG A 197 32.77 30.93 16.24
C ARG A 197 34.01 31.08 17.11
N ARG A 198 35.15 31.17 16.43
CA ARG A 198 36.54 31.49 16.85
C ARG A 198 37.39 30.75 15.81
N ASP A 199 38.09 31.37 14.87
CA ASP A 199 38.87 32.61 14.92
C ASP A 199 39.03 33.15 13.47
N HIS A 200 39.60 34.37 13.35
CA HIS A 200 40.07 35.04 12.14
C HIS A 200 38.97 35.65 11.23
N ASP A 201 38.75 36.97 11.24
CA ASP A 201 39.61 38.02 10.65
C ASP A 201 40.07 37.66 9.24
N SER A 202 39.38 38.18 8.22
CA SER A 202 39.86 38.48 6.86
C SER A 202 38.66 38.87 5.99
N SER A 203 38.56 40.15 5.70
CA SER A 203 37.92 40.71 4.51
C SER A 203 38.26 39.91 3.26
N GLU A 204 37.28 39.49 2.44
CA GLU A 204 37.35 39.48 0.96
C GLU A 204 35.94 39.42 0.34
N GLU A 205 35.76 40.19 -0.74
CA GLU A 205 34.60 40.23 -1.63
C GLU A 205 34.30 38.85 -2.26
N GLY A 206 33.03 38.45 -2.29
CA GLY A 206 32.56 37.25 -2.97
C GLY A 206 31.28 37.53 -3.76
N SER A 207 31.43 37.57 -5.07
CA SER A 207 30.48 37.97 -6.13
C SER A 207 29.01 37.55 -5.97
N ASP A 208 28.14 38.55 -6.06
CA ASP A 208 26.70 38.48 -6.35
C ASP A 208 26.44 37.77 -7.70
N GLU A 209 26.23 36.45 -7.72
CA GLU A 209 25.75 35.76 -8.92
C GLU A 209 24.39 35.10 -8.67
N CYS A 210 23.37 35.64 -9.33
CA CYS A 210 21.98 35.18 -9.28
C CYS A 210 21.86 33.86 -10.07
N PRO A 211 21.63 32.70 -9.44
CA PRO A 211 21.60 31.41 -10.13
C PRO A 211 20.29 31.15 -10.90
N CYS A 212 19.41 32.16 -11.04
CA CYS A 212 18.07 31.99 -11.60
C CYS A 212 18.08 31.92 -13.13
N VAL A 213 17.59 30.81 -13.67
CA VAL A 213 17.32 30.66 -15.11
C VAL A 213 15.82 30.85 -15.37
N ASN A 214 15.47 31.80 -16.24
CA ASN A 214 14.09 32.17 -16.62
C ASN A 214 13.22 32.71 -15.45
N GLY A 215 13.84 33.21 -14.39
CA GLY A 215 13.18 33.78 -13.20
C GLY A 215 13.82 35.08 -12.74
N HIS A 216 13.13 35.80 -11.86
CA HIS A 216 13.64 37.04 -11.27
C HIS A 216 14.21 36.75 -9.89
N CYS A 217 15.44 37.20 -9.63
CA CYS A 217 16.03 37.11 -8.30
C CYS A 217 15.42 38.15 -7.37
N ARG A 218 15.01 37.72 -6.19
CA ARG A 218 14.62 38.61 -5.09
C ARG A 218 15.47 38.32 -3.86
N ARG A 219 16.04 39.39 -3.27
CA ARG A 219 16.75 39.30 -1.98
C ARG A 219 15.74 39.26 -0.85
N GLY A 220 15.86 38.26 0.01
CA GLY A 220 15.13 38.13 1.26
C GLY A 220 16.07 38.03 2.46
N PRO A 221 15.53 38.04 3.69
CA PRO A 221 16.32 37.99 4.93
C PRO A 221 17.10 36.68 5.12
N TYR A 222 16.89 35.68 4.26
CA TYR A 222 17.54 34.37 4.28
C TYR A 222 18.38 34.08 3.02
N GLY A 223 18.64 35.08 2.17
CA GLY A 223 19.42 34.93 0.93
C GLY A 223 18.66 35.36 -0.35
N VAL A 224 19.21 35.02 -1.51
CA VAL A 224 18.62 35.32 -2.83
C VAL A 224 17.71 34.16 -3.26
N SER A 225 16.46 34.44 -3.63
CA SER A 225 15.46 33.45 -4.08
C SER A 225 14.99 33.74 -5.50
N CYS A 226 14.72 32.71 -6.28
CA CYS A 226 14.12 32.84 -7.61
C CYS A 226 12.59 32.96 -7.52
N GLU A 227 12.02 34.01 -8.09
CA GLU A 227 10.59 34.16 -8.31
C GLU A 227 10.28 33.90 -9.79
N CYS A 228 9.37 32.96 -10.06
CA CYS A 228 8.98 32.62 -11.43
C CYS A 228 7.85 33.52 -11.95
N PRO A 229 7.90 33.92 -13.24
CA PRO A 229 6.77 34.56 -13.90
C PRO A 229 5.51 33.66 -13.88
N VAL A 230 4.35 34.27 -14.06
CA VAL A 230 3.06 33.54 -14.18
C VAL A 230 3.16 32.51 -15.31
N GLY A 231 2.65 31.30 -15.08
CA GLY A 231 2.75 30.19 -16.03
C GLY A 231 4.05 29.37 -15.91
N PHE A 232 4.90 29.66 -14.93
CA PHE A 232 6.11 28.89 -14.65
C PHE A 232 6.17 28.46 -13.17
N GLN A 233 6.86 27.34 -12.91
CA GLN A 233 7.12 26.83 -11.56
C GLN A 233 8.61 26.58 -11.35
N LEU A 234 9.05 26.66 -10.10
CA LEU A 234 10.43 26.34 -9.75
C LEU A 234 10.69 24.84 -9.90
N ASP A 235 11.84 24.52 -10.47
CA ASP A 235 12.43 23.18 -10.46
C ASP A 235 12.82 22.75 -9.03
N ILE A 236 13.09 21.46 -8.83
CA ILE A 236 13.50 20.86 -7.54
C ILE A 236 14.72 21.55 -6.94
N THR A 237 15.57 22.11 -7.79
CA THR A 237 16.80 22.84 -7.43
C THR A 237 16.52 24.28 -6.97
N ARG A 238 15.30 24.78 -7.16
CA ARG A 238 14.85 26.16 -6.88
C ARG A 238 15.65 27.26 -7.59
N THR A 239 16.39 26.92 -8.64
CA THR A 239 17.20 27.86 -9.42
C THR A 239 16.71 28.03 -10.86
N ARG A 240 15.66 27.31 -11.27
CA ARG A 240 15.16 27.36 -12.66
C ARG A 240 13.65 27.41 -12.69
N CYS A 241 13.10 28.25 -13.55
CA CYS A 241 11.67 28.34 -13.79
C CYS A 241 11.31 27.49 -15.03
N LEU A 242 10.55 26.44 -14.79
CA LEU A 242 10.05 25.50 -15.78
C LEU A 242 8.61 25.86 -16.16
N ASP A 243 8.30 25.73 -17.44
CA ASP A 243 6.98 25.98 -17.99
C ASP A 243 5.93 25.06 -17.36
N LEU A 244 4.79 25.62 -16.97
CA LEU A 244 3.65 24.86 -16.47
C LEU A 244 2.81 24.40 -17.65
N ASP A 245 2.81 23.10 -17.96
CA ASP A 245 1.94 22.58 -19.02
C ASP A 245 0.47 22.52 -18.56
N GLU A 246 -0.27 23.59 -18.80
CA GLU A 246 -1.66 23.67 -18.37
C GLU A 246 -2.57 22.72 -19.17
N CYS A 247 -2.14 22.27 -20.36
CA CYS A 247 -2.88 21.28 -21.14
C CYS A 247 -2.88 19.88 -20.51
N ARG A 248 -1.89 19.57 -19.66
CA ARG A 248 -1.77 18.28 -18.95
C ARG A 248 -2.35 18.31 -17.55
N GLN A 249 -2.56 19.50 -16.97
CA GLN A 249 -3.22 19.66 -15.68
C GLN A 249 -4.72 19.38 -15.79
N LYS A 250 -5.25 18.44 -14.99
CA LYS A 250 -6.68 18.16 -14.93
C LYS A 250 -7.39 19.33 -14.22
N ASN A 251 -7.99 20.24 -14.99
CA ASN A 251 -8.69 21.39 -14.43
C ASN A 251 -10.06 20.99 -13.82
N PRO A 252 -10.29 21.21 -12.51
CA PRO A 252 -11.55 20.84 -11.84
C PRO A 252 -12.76 21.70 -12.22
N ARG A 253 -12.59 22.83 -12.94
CA ARG A 253 -13.70 23.71 -13.38
C ARG A 253 -14.17 23.46 -14.83
N GLY A 254 -13.71 22.38 -15.47
CA GLY A 254 -14.11 21.97 -16.82
C GLY A 254 -12.98 21.99 -17.84
N SER A 255 -13.28 21.58 -19.08
CA SER A 255 -12.31 21.52 -20.19
C SER A 255 -11.69 22.89 -20.46
N LEU A 256 -10.38 23.02 -20.19
CA LEU A 256 -9.57 24.24 -20.31
C LEU A 256 -9.69 24.93 -21.69
N CYS A 257 -9.97 24.16 -22.73
CA CYS A 257 -10.15 24.62 -24.11
C CYS A 257 -11.47 24.07 -24.70
N LYS A 258 -12.62 24.64 -24.32
CA LYS A 258 -13.93 24.16 -24.76
C LYS A 258 -14.13 24.29 -26.29
N ASN A 259 -14.46 23.18 -26.95
CA ASN A 259 -14.59 23.06 -28.42
C ASN A 259 -13.31 23.38 -29.21
N SER A 260 -12.14 23.14 -28.59
CA SER A 260 -10.82 23.43 -29.16
C SER A 260 -9.78 22.40 -28.74
N ARG A 261 -8.64 22.36 -29.44
CA ARG A 261 -7.43 21.65 -28.99
C ARG A 261 -6.55 22.59 -28.17
N CYS A 262 -6.05 22.12 -27.04
CA CYS A 262 -5.07 22.83 -26.22
C CYS A 262 -3.68 22.62 -26.80
N ILE A 263 -2.88 23.68 -26.90
CA ILE A 263 -1.48 23.64 -27.29
C ILE A 263 -0.69 24.39 -26.23
N ASN A 264 0.21 23.68 -25.53
CA ASN A 264 1.09 24.27 -24.54
C ASN A 264 2.09 25.23 -25.20
N THR A 265 2.38 26.34 -24.54
CA THR A 265 3.33 27.37 -24.99
C THR A 265 4.16 27.84 -23.79
N MET A 266 5.32 28.44 -24.01
CA MET A 266 6.12 28.88 -22.85
C MET A 266 5.41 30.00 -22.08
N GLY A 267 5.11 29.74 -20.81
CA GLY A 267 4.42 30.62 -19.85
C GLY A 267 2.91 30.67 -19.99
N SER A 268 2.32 29.86 -20.87
CA SER A 268 0.87 29.87 -21.11
C SER A 268 0.42 28.73 -21.99
N PHE A 269 -0.86 28.69 -22.34
CA PHE A 269 -1.41 27.78 -23.34
C PHE A 269 -2.33 28.52 -24.30
N ARG A 270 -2.50 27.99 -25.51
CA ARG A 270 -3.49 28.50 -26.46
C ARG A 270 -4.43 27.42 -26.95
N CYS A 271 -5.69 27.81 -27.11
CA CYS A 271 -6.73 26.95 -27.65
C CYS A 271 -6.91 27.21 -29.15
N VAL A 272 -6.84 26.16 -29.97
CA VAL A 272 -7.14 26.24 -31.42
C VAL A 272 -8.50 25.62 -31.67
N CYS A 273 -9.43 26.44 -32.19
CA CYS A 273 -10.81 26.01 -32.45
C CYS A 273 -10.88 24.87 -33.47
N LYS A 274 -11.83 23.96 -33.25
CA LYS A 274 -12.19 22.93 -34.23
C LYS A 274 -12.87 23.58 -35.45
N PRO A 275 -12.86 22.93 -36.64
CA PRO A 275 -13.54 23.47 -37.83
C PRO A 275 -15.01 23.84 -37.56
N GLY A 276 -15.45 24.99 -38.06
CA GLY A 276 -16.80 25.52 -37.82
C GLY A 276 -16.95 26.36 -36.53
N TYR A 277 -15.87 26.60 -35.79
CA TYR A 277 -15.88 27.44 -34.58
C TYR A 277 -14.85 28.58 -34.65
N THR A 278 -15.19 29.75 -34.10
CA THR A 278 -14.33 30.94 -33.97
C THR A 278 -14.04 31.32 -32.53
N ARG A 279 -12.90 31.97 -32.32
CA ARG A 279 -12.43 32.42 -31.01
C ARG A 279 -13.26 33.62 -30.52
N PHE A 280 -13.87 33.51 -29.35
CA PHE A 280 -14.55 34.62 -28.68
C PHE A 280 -13.52 35.58 -28.02
N PRO A 281 -13.85 36.85 -27.70
CA PRO A 281 -12.88 37.82 -27.17
C PRO A 281 -12.21 37.47 -25.83
N ASN A 282 -12.62 36.38 -25.15
CA ASN A 282 -11.94 35.86 -23.97
C ASN A 282 -11.36 34.47 -24.26
N HIS A 283 -10.05 34.34 -24.10
CA HIS A 283 -9.10 33.53 -24.87
C HIS A 283 -9.21 31.99 -24.81
N HIS A 284 -10.28 31.40 -24.28
CA HIS A 284 -10.37 29.96 -24.04
C HIS A 284 -11.68 29.31 -24.52
N ILE A 285 -12.55 30.07 -25.19
CA ILE A 285 -13.87 29.60 -25.64
C ILE A 285 -14.01 29.78 -27.15
N CYS A 286 -14.26 28.66 -27.83
CA CYS A 286 -14.59 28.63 -29.25
C CYS A 286 -16.11 28.54 -29.43
N ILE A 287 -16.69 29.51 -30.13
CA ILE A 287 -18.12 29.59 -30.44
C ILE A 287 -18.38 29.12 -31.87
N PRO A 288 -19.52 28.48 -32.17
CA PRO A 288 -19.84 28.06 -33.53
C PRO A 288 -20.00 29.30 -34.43
N GLN A 289 -19.43 29.26 -35.64
CA GLN A 289 -19.68 30.28 -36.65
C GLN A 289 -21.15 30.19 -37.09
N ARG A 290 -21.90 31.29 -36.98
CA ARG A 290 -23.23 31.38 -37.61
C ARG A 290 -23.03 31.50 -39.13
N LYS A 291 -23.75 30.67 -39.88
CA LYS A 291 -23.89 30.82 -41.35
C LYS A 291 -24.61 32.12 -41.67
#